data_AF-A0AAE0USU6-F1
#
_entry.id   AF-A0AAE0USU6-F1
#
_cell.length_a   1.000
_cell.length_b   1.000
_cell.length_c   1.000
_cell.angle_alpha   90.00
_cell.angle_beta   90.00
_cell.angle_gamma   90.00
#
_symmetry.space_group_name_H-M   'P 1'
#
loop_
_entity.id
_entity.type
_entity.pdbx_description
1 polymer ?
#
loop_
_entity_poly.entity_id
_entity_poly.type
_entity_poly.pdbx_seq_one_letter_code
_entity_poly.pdbx_strand_id
1 'polypeptide(L)'
;EPTPRAQRQLIKEVTKDPATTSKELQASLASVKVSVHDSTIRKRLGKNGLHGRVPRRKPLLSKKNIKAHLSFARKHLDDPKTFGKILCELTRQKFYFLEGPGRLAVKKWNHEFCCLPKNPEGEYLAICL
;
A
#
# COMPACT_ATOMS: atom_id res chain seq x y z
N GLU A 1 9.20 -2.20 32.96
CA GLU A 1 8.62 -2.96 31.82
C GLU A 1 7.10 -2.91 31.92
N PRO A 2 6.35 -2.73 30.81
CA PRO A 2 4.89 -2.69 30.86
C PRO A 2 4.31 -4.00 31.41
N THR A 3 3.27 -3.92 32.24
CA THR A 3 2.58 -5.12 32.73
C THR A 3 1.95 -5.91 31.58
N PRO A 4 1.74 -7.23 31.69
CA PRO A 4 1.09 -8.01 30.64
C PRO A 4 -0.29 -7.48 30.23
N ARG A 5 -1.03 -6.88 31.19
CA ARG A 5 -2.30 -6.20 30.92
C ARG A 5 -2.12 -4.93 30.09
N ALA A 6 -1.17 -4.09 30.47
CA ALA A 6 -0.85 -2.86 29.73
C ALA A 6 -0.38 -3.17 28.31
N GLN A 7 0.39 -4.24 28.10
CA GLN A 7 0.83 -4.66 26.77
C GLN A 7 -0.36 -5.08 25.88
N ARG A 8 -1.32 -5.86 26.40
CA ARG A 8 -2.52 -6.23 25.64
C ARG A 8 -3.36 -5.01 25.26
N GLN A 9 -3.49 -4.06 26.18
CA GLN A 9 -4.21 -2.82 25.94
C GLN A 9 -3.54 -1.97 24.85
N LEU A 10 -2.21 -1.82 24.92
CA LEU A 10 -1.38 -1.18 23.88
C LEU A 10 -1.63 -1.77 22.49
N ILE A 11 -1.58 -3.10 22.37
CA ILE A 11 -1.81 -3.79 21.10
C ILE A 11 -3.25 -3.53 20.60
N LYS A 12 -4.23 -3.58 21.51
CA LYS A 12 -5.64 -3.36 21.17
C LYS A 12 -5.89 -1.93 20.68
N GLU A 13 -5.31 -0.92 21.32
CA GLU A 13 -5.40 0.49 20.93
C GLU A 13 -4.80 0.72 19.53
N VAL A 14 -3.58 0.24 19.29
CA VAL A 14 -2.92 0.36 17.98
C VAL A 14 -3.65 -0.43 16.87
N THR A 15 -4.26 -1.56 17.21
CA THR A 15 -5.04 -2.34 16.23
C THR A 15 -6.35 -1.65 15.85
N LYS A 16 -6.97 -0.96 16.81
CA LYS A 16 -8.19 -0.17 16.56
C LYS A 16 -7.88 1.03 15.66
N ASP A 17 -6.86 1.80 16.04
CA ASP A 17 -6.47 3.04 15.37
C ASP A 17 -4.95 3.00 15.06
N PRO A 18 -4.52 2.57 13.86
CA PRO A 18 -3.11 2.41 13.54
C PRO A 18 -2.34 3.74 13.39
N ALA A 19 -3.07 4.87 13.41
CA ALA A 19 -2.49 6.21 13.33
C ALA A 19 -2.08 6.78 14.71
N THR A 20 -2.38 6.09 15.80
CA THR A 20 -2.11 6.56 17.16
C THR A 20 -0.61 6.74 17.40
N THR A 21 -0.24 7.87 18.00
CA THR A 21 1.17 8.20 18.25
C THR A 21 1.68 7.58 19.55
N SER A 22 2.99 7.40 19.68
CA SER A 22 3.59 6.86 20.91
C SER A 22 3.32 7.71 22.15
N LYS A 23 3.10 9.03 21.97
CA LYS A 23 2.78 9.96 23.06
C LYS A 23 1.33 9.80 23.54
N GLU A 24 0.40 9.58 22.61
CA GLU A 24 -1.00 9.25 22.95
C GLU A 24 -1.10 7.92 23.68
N LEU A 25 -0.33 6.92 23.24
CA LEU A 25 -0.23 5.64 23.94
C LEU A 25 0.37 5.80 25.34
N GLN A 26 1.37 6.68 25.48
CA GLN A 26 1.96 7.00 26.78
C GLN A 26 0.96 7.66 27.72
N ALA A 27 0.14 8.60 27.23
CA ALA A 27 -0.93 9.22 28.00
C ALA A 27 -2.00 8.18 28.41
N SER A 28 -2.37 7.28 27.50
CA SER A 28 -3.34 6.20 27.78
C SER A 28 -2.84 5.25 28.86
N LEU A 29 -1.54 4.95 28.88
CA LEU A 29 -0.90 4.16 29.94
C LEU A 29 -0.79 4.90 31.27
N ALA A 30 -0.56 6.22 31.24
CA ALA A 30 -0.52 7.05 32.44
C ALA A 30 -1.87 7.03 33.19
N SER A 31 -2.99 7.01 32.47
CA SER A 31 -4.34 6.82 33.06
C SER A 31 -4.49 5.50 33.81
N VAL A 32 -3.76 4.45 33.39
CA VAL A 32 -3.72 3.14 34.04
C VAL A 32 -2.64 3.08 35.14
N LYS A 33 -2.07 4.23 35.52
CA LYS A 33 -0.96 4.36 36.49
C LYS A 33 0.32 3.63 36.07
N VAL A 34 0.50 3.40 34.76
CA VAL A 34 1.69 2.75 34.19
C VAL A 34 2.53 3.81 33.49
N SER A 35 3.58 4.27 34.17
CA SER A 35 4.54 5.21 33.59
C SER A 35 5.58 4.45 32.76
N VAL A 36 5.60 4.71 31.46
CA VAL A 36 6.51 4.07 30.50
C VAL A 36 7.06 5.13 29.56
N HIS A 37 8.36 5.06 29.26
CA HIS A 37 8.99 5.93 28.28
C HIS A 37 8.58 5.57 26.85
N ASP A 38 8.50 6.56 25.96
CA ASP A 38 8.02 6.38 24.58
C ASP A 38 8.85 5.36 23.77
N SER A 39 10.16 5.31 24.01
CA SER A 39 11.10 4.36 23.39
C SER A 39 10.79 2.91 23.78
N THR A 40 10.34 2.67 25.02
CA THR A 40 9.92 1.34 25.48
C THR A 40 8.63 0.91 24.80
N ILE A 41 7.68 1.84 24.60
CA ILE A 41 6.45 1.58 23.84
C ILE A 41 6.80 1.15 22.41
N ARG A 42 7.64 1.91 21.71
CA ARG A 42 8.09 1.59 20.35
C ARG A 42 8.78 0.23 20.25
N LYS A 43 9.71 -0.08 21.17
CA LYS A 43 10.39 -1.38 21.23
C LYS A 43 9.40 -2.53 21.43
N ARG A 44 8.41 -2.35 22.31
CA ARG A 44 7.40 -3.37 22.61
C ARG A 44 6.45 -3.60 21.43
N LEU A 45 6.04 -2.55 20.74
CA LEU A 45 5.27 -2.66 19.49
C LEU A 45 6.07 -3.41 18.40
N GLY A 46 7.34 -3.06 18.22
CA GLY A 46 8.22 -3.73 17.26
C GLY A 46 8.43 -5.23 17.55
N LYS A 47 8.53 -5.62 18.83
CA LYS A 47 8.60 -7.05 19.23
C LYS A 47 7.33 -7.83 18.85
N ASN A 48 6.19 -7.16 18.73
CA ASN A 48 4.93 -7.76 18.30
C ASN A 48 4.67 -7.61 16.79
N GLY A 49 5.68 -7.18 16.00
CA GLY A 49 5.55 -6.96 14.56
C GLY A 49 4.78 -5.70 14.16
N LEU A 50 4.44 -4.83 15.12
CA LEU A 50 3.73 -3.57 14.86
C LEU A 50 4.74 -2.47 14.60
N HIS A 51 4.92 -2.15 13.32
CA HIS A 51 5.83 -1.10 12.88
C HIS A 51 5.08 0.10 12.33
N GLY A 52 5.59 1.30 12.61
CA GLY A 52 5.15 2.51 11.93
C GLY A 52 5.37 2.37 10.42
N ARG A 53 4.34 2.71 9.65
CA ARG A 53 4.37 2.78 8.18
C ARG A 53 3.65 4.03 7.73
N VAL A 54 4.09 4.58 6.60
CA VAL A 54 3.39 5.70 5.96
C VAL A 54 2.18 5.14 5.21
N PRO A 55 0.97 5.69 5.42
CA PRO A 55 -0.20 5.27 4.67
C PRO A 55 0.02 5.54 3.18
N ARG A 56 -0.28 4.53 2.33
CA ARG A 56 -0.18 4.69 0.87
C ARG A 56 -1.35 5.55 0.37
N ARG A 57 -1.06 6.48 -0.54
CA ARG A 57 -2.09 7.24 -1.25
C ARG A 57 -2.87 6.29 -2.15
N LYS A 58 -4.18 6.18 -1.94
CA LYS A 58 -5.09 5.40 -2.79
C LYS A 58 -6.14 6.32 -3.40
N PRO A 59 -6.52 6.14 -4.67
CA PRO A 59 -7.65 6.86 -5.23
C PRO A 59 -8.94 6.46 -4.52
N LEU A 60 -9.84 7.41 -4.31
CA LEU A 60 -11.17 7.14 -3.77
C LEU A 60 -12.01 6.46 -4.87
N LEU A 61 -12.51 5.26 -4.59
CA LEU A 61 -13.32 4.49 -5.54
C LEU A 61 -14.80 4.56 -5.17
N SER A 62 -15.65 4.83 -6.16
CA SER A 62 -17.10 4.71 -6.00
C SER A 62 -17.51 3.23 -5.91
N LYS A 63 -18.64 2.95 -5.25
CA LYS A 63 -19.18 1.57 -5.14
C LYS A 63 -19.38 0.90 -6.50
N LYS A 64 -19.81 1.67 -7.51
CA LYS A 64 -19.95 1.21 -8.90
C LYS A 64 -18.61 0.76 -9.47
N ASN A 65 -17.56 1.56 -9.29
CA ASN A 65 -16.23 1.25 -9.81
C ASN A 65 -15.63 0.03 -9.11
N ILE A 66 -15.82 -0.11 -7.79
CA ILE A 66 -15.37 -1.30 -7.05
C ILE A 66 -16.01 -2.57 -7.64
N LYS A 67 -17.32 -2.56 -7.89
CA LYS A 67 -18.02 -3.72 -8.47
C LYS A 67 -17.54 -4.05 -9.88
N ALA A 68 -17.34 -3.02 -10.72
CA ALA A 68 -16.83 -3.20 -12.08
C ALA A 68 -15.39 -3.73 -12.08
N HIS A 69 -14.54 -3.21 -11.19
CA HIS A 69 -13.16 -3.66 -11.03
C HIS A 69 -13.09 -5.11 -10.57
N LEU A 70 -13.93 -5.53 -9.62
CA LEU A 70 -13.98 -6.90 -9.14
C LEU A 70 -14.50 -7.88 -10.19
N SER A 71 -15.54 -7.51 -10.95
CA SER A 71 -16.06 -8.37 -12.01
C SER A 71 -15.06 -8.51 -13.17
N PHE A 72 -14.35 -7.42 -13.50
CA PHE A 72 -13.27 -7.45 -14.47
C PHE A 72 -12.11 -8.32 -14.02
N ALA A 73 -11.61 -8.13 -12.79
CA ALA A 73 -10.53 -8.94 -12.24
C ALA A 73 -10.87 -10.44 -12.30
N ARG A 74 -12.04 -10.84 -11.81
CA ARG A 74 -12.49 -12.25 -11.80
C ARG A 74 -12.54 -12.88 -13.20
N LYS A 75 -12.91 -12.13 -14.23
CA LYS A 75 -12.97 -12.62 -15.62
C LYS A 75 -11.59 -12.87 -16.24
N HIS A 76 -10.56 -12.24 -15.70
CA HIS A 76 -9.22 -12.19 -16.29
C HIS A 76 -8.12 -12.67 -15.33
N LEU A 77 -8.47 -13.46 -14.31
CA LEU A 77 -7.51 -14.04 -13.36
C LEU A 77 -6.61 -15.10 -14.02
N ASP A 78 -7.17 -15.88 -14.95
CA ASP A 78 -6.49 -17.04 -15.57
C ASP A 78 -5.68 -16.65 -16.81
N ASP A 79 -5.77 -15.40 -17.25
CA ASP A 79 -5.09 -14.88 -18.43
C ASP A 79 -3.80 -14.13 -18.03
N PRO A 80 -2.60 -14.74 -18.14
CA PRO A 80 -1.36 -14.07 -17.77
C PRO A 80 -1.04 -12.84 -18.64
N LYS A 81 -1.63 -12.76 -19.84
CA LYS A 81 -1.48 -11.63 -20.77
C LYS A 81 -2.30 -10.39 -20.36
N THR A 82 -3.33 -10.55 -19.51
CA THR A 82 -4.22 -9.45 -19.11
C THR A 82 -3.82 -8.81 -17.80
N PHE A 83 -2.95 -9.43 -16.99
CA PHE A 83 -2.53 -8.87 -15.70
C PHE A 83 -2.00 -7.42 -15.80
N GLY A 84 -1.19 -7.12 -16.81
CA GLY A 84 -0.71 -5.76 -17.07
C GLY A 84 -1.83 -4.77 -17.41
N LYS A 85 -2.85 -5.20 -18.18
CA LYS A 85 -4.02 -4.37 -18.52
C LYS A 85 -4.91 -4.13 -17.29
N ILE A 86 -5.08 -5.15 -16.46
CA ILE A 86 -5.82 -5.08 -15.19
C ILE A 86 -5.17 -4.07 -14.25
N LEU A 87 -3.85 -4.12 -14.08
CA LEU A 87 -3.15 -3.18 -13.20
C LEU A 87 -3.32 -1.73 -13.69
N CYS A 88 -3.19 -1.48 -15.00
CA CYS A 88 -3.36 -0.15 -15.60
C CYS A 88 -4.77 0.42 -15.47
N GLU A 89 -5.81 -0.39 -15.73
CA GLU A 89 -7.21 0.05 -15.67
C GLU A 89 -7.64 0.35 -14.22
N LEU A 90 -7.19 -0.46 -13.27
CA LEU A 90 -7.55 -0.35 -11.86
C LEU A 90 -6.95 0.88 -11.18
N THR A 91 -5.72 1.24 -11.55
CA THR A 91 -5.00 2.33 -10.88
C THR A 91 -5.12 3.66 -11.59
N ARG A 92 -5.60 3.68 -12.86
CA ARG A 92 -5.51 4.85 -13.76
C ARG A 92 -4.12 5.48 -13.75
N GLN A 93 -3.09 4.71 -13.40
CA GLN A 93 -1.72 5.20 -13.33
C GLN A 93 -1.21 5.30 -14.76
N LYS A 94 -0.58 6.44 -15.08
CA LYS A 94 0.20 6.55 -16.30
C LYS A 94 1.49 5.77 -16.05
N PHE A 95 1.63 4.64 -16.73
CA PHE A 95 2.89 3.91 -16.76
C PHE A 95 3.80 4.60 -17.77
N TYR A 96 4.99 4.96 -17.32
CA TYR A 96 6.04 5.51 -18.18
C TYR A 96 7.02 4.37 -18.48
N PHE A 97 7.22 4.08 -19.77
CA PHE A 97 8.25 3.15 -20.23
C PHE A 97 9.51 3.96 -20.53
N LEU A 98 10.61 3.61 -19.87
CA LEU A 98 11.93 4.17 -20.16
C LEU A 98 12.56 3.33 -21.27
N GLU A 99 12.67 3.88 -22.48
CA GLU A 99 13.44 3.26 -23.57
C GLU A 99 14.88 3.76 -23.52
N GLY A 100 15.79 2.96 -22.97
CA GLY A 100 17.23 3.20 -23.04
C GLY A 100 17.70 4.57 -22.49
N PRO A 101 18.98 4.93 -22.67
CA PRO A 101 19.56 6.06 -21.96
C PRO A 101 19.09 7.39 -22.59
N GLY A 102 18.09 8.02 -21.96
CA GLY A 102 17.91 9.47 -22.03
C GLY A 102 16.80 10.01 -22.93
N ARG A 103 15.91 9.19 -23.53
CA ARG A 103 14.72 9.71 -24.22
C ARG A 103 13.43 9.34 -23.49
N LEU A 104 12.84 10.34 -22.82
CA LEU A 104 11.47 10.25 -22.31
C LEU A 104 10.49 10.39 -23.48
N ALA A 105 10.01 9.26 -24.02
CA ALA A 105 8.90 9.27 -24.97
C ALA A 105 7.57 9.33 -24.21
N VAL A 106 6.88 10.48 -24.25
CA VAL A 106 5.53 10.62 -23.69
C VAL A 106 4.51 10.16 -24.74
N LYS A 107 3.97 8.96 -24.61
CA LYS A 107 2.79 8.53 -25.40
C LYS A 107 1.52 8.64 -24.56
N LYS A 108 0.57 9.44 -25.05
CA LYS A 108 -0.80 9.54 -24.53
C LYS A 108 -1.55 8.26 -24.90
N TRP A 109 -2.03 7.53 -23.91
CA TRP A 109 -2.82 6.32 -24.12
C TRP A 109 -4.24 6.68 -24.57
N ASN A 110 -4.56 6.38 -25.83
CA ASN A 110 -5.94 6.26 -26.31
C ASN A 110 -6.30 4.76 -26.41
N HIS A 111 -7.56 4.44 -26.18
CA HIS A 111 -8.18 3.13 -25.91
C HIS A 111 -8.00 2.04 -27.00
N GLU A 112 -7.17 2.27 -28.03
CA GLU A 112 -6.96 1.38 -29.19
C GLU A 112 -5.62 0.63 -29.19
N PHE A 113 -4.63 1.03 -28.38
CA PHE A 113 -3.30 0.41 -28.40
C PHE A 113 -3.16 -0.72 -27.36
N CYS A 114 -3.84 -1.84 -27.58
CA CYS A 114 -3.48 -3.06 -26.87
C CYS A 114 -2.25 -3.72 -27.50
N CYS A 115 -1.30 -4.09 -26.63
CA CYS A 115 -0.17 -4.99 -26.87
C CYS A 115 0.98 -4.38 -27.69
N LEU A 116 1.98 -3.79 -27.01
CA LEU A 116 3.30 -3.72 -27.64
C LEU A 116 3.98 -5.10 -27.51
N PRO A 117 4.46 -5.68 -28.64
CA PRO A 117 5.20 -6.92 -28.63
C PRO A 117 6.54 -6.76 -27.89
N LYS A 118 7.08 -7.88 -27.41
CA LYS A 118 8.42 -7.98 -26.81
C LYS A 118 9.45 -7.36 -27.77
N ASN A 119 10.33 -6.51 -27.26
CA ASN A 119 11.63 -6.30 -27.91
C ASN A 119 12.45 -7.60 -27.78
N PRO A 120 13.31 -7.95 -28.76
CA PRO A 120 14.11 -9.17 -28.73
C PRO A 120 15.04 -9.27 -27.51
N GLU A 121 15.31 -8.16 -26.81
CA GLU A 121 16.18 -8.07 -25.63
C GLU A 121 15.43 -7.98 -24.29
N GLY A 122 14.09 -8.06 -24.28
CA GLY A 122 13.33 -8.53 -23.11
C GLY A 122 13.18 -7.62 -21.88
N GLU A 123 13.76 -6.42 -21.80
CA GLU A 123 13.67 -5.60 -20.57
C GLU A 123 12.96 -4.26 -20.78
N TYR A 124 11.73 -4.16 -20.27
CA TYR A 124 11.09 -2.87 -19.97
C TYR A 124 10.89 -2.78 -18.45
N LEU A 125 11.48 -1.74 -17.83
CA LEU A 125 11.15 -1.35 -16.46
C LEU A 125 9.96 -0.38 -16.50
N ALA A 126 8.79 -0.87 -16.10
CA ALA A 126 7.60 -0.04 -15.92
C ALA A 126 7.66 0.64 -14.55
N ILE A 127 7.78 1.97 -14.52
CA ILE A 127 7.74 2.74 -13.28
C ILE A 127 6.34 3.35 -13.11
N CYS A 128 5.74 3.12 -11.95
CA CYS A 128 4.51 3.75 -11.50
C CYS A 128 4.85 5.04 -10.75
N LEU A 129 4.40 6.20 -11.25
CA LEU A 129 4.41 7.48 -10.52
C LEU A 129 3.03 7.76 -9.90
#